data_AF-A0A662CBG2-F1
#
_entry.id   AF-A0A662CBG2-F1
#
_cell.length_a   1.000
_cell.length_b   1.000
_cell.length_c   1.000
_cell.angle_alpha   90.00
_cell.angle_beta   90.00
_cell.angle_gamma   90.00
#
_symmetry.space_group_name_H-M   'P 1'
#
loop_
_entity.id
_entity.type
_entity.pdbx_description
1 polymer ?
#
loop_
_entity_poly.entity_id
_entity_poly.type
_entity_poly.pdbx_seq_one_letter_code
_entity_poly.pdbx_strand_id
1 'polypeptide(L)'
;MKQTTKKIYASQLDSQDPLAKFRDQFIIADPDLIYLDGNSLGRLPKVTVPHLQDLIEEQWGKGLIEGWNKGWFEMPTRLGARI
;
A
#
# COMPACT_ATOMS: atom_id res chain seq x y z
N MET A 1 34.29 3.29 12.53
CA MET A 1 33.34 4.42 12.60
C MET A 1 32.42 4.18 13.80
N LYS A 2 32.35 5.08 14.78
CA LYS A 2 31.44 4.93 15.92
C LYS A 2 30.01 5.18 15.43
N GLN A 3 29.23 4.11 15.23
CA GLN A 3 27.78 4.23 15.05
C GLN A 3 27.20 4.86 16.33
N THR A 4 26.63 6.05 16.20
CA THR A 4 26.08 6.78 17.35
C THR A 4 24.64 6.31 17.58
N THR A 5 24.34 5.77 18.76
CA THR A 5 23.02 5.25 19.14
C THR A 5 22.04 6.34 19.62
N LYS A 6 22.31 7.61 19.26
CA LYS A 6 21.55 8.77 19.74
C LYS A 6 20.35 9.02 18.83
N LYS A 7 19.22 9.45 19.41
CA LYS A 7 17.99 9.81 18.68
C LYS A 7 18.23 10.80 17.51
N ILE A 8 19.09 11.80 17.72
CA ILE A 8 19.42 12.82 16.71
C ILE A 8 19.93 12.19 15.41
N TYR A 9 20.69 11.09 15.51
CA TYR A 9 21.21 10.40 14.33
C TYR A 9 20.10 9.74 13.52
N ALA A 10 19.14 9.10 14.18
CA ALA A 10 17.96 8.55 13.48
C ALA A 10 17.15 9.65 12.79
N SER A 11 16.88 10.77 13.48
CA SER A 11 16.16 11.90 12.88
C SER A 11 16.87 12.51 11.67
N GLN A 12 18.21 12.55 11.69
CA GLN A 12 19.01 12.98 10.55
C GLN A 12 18.88 12.01 9.36
N LEU A 13 18.82 10.70 9.60
CA LEU A 13 18.59 9.71 8.56
C LEU A 13 17.18 9.83 7.97
N ASP A 14 16.15 10.02 8.81
CA ASP A 14 14.77 10.22 8.34
C ASP A 14 14.67 11.44 7.40
N SER A 15 15.37 12.54 7.72
CA SER A 15 15.36 13.75 6.89
C SER A 15 16.02 13.59 5.51
N GLN A 16 16.84 12.55 5.35
CA GLN A 16 17.58 12.26 4.11
C GLN A 16 17.00 11.05 3.37
N ASP A 17 15.94 10.43 3.87
CA ASP A 17 15.36 9.24 3.25
C ASP A 17 14.60 9.60 1.97
N PRO A 18 15.09 9.20 0.77
CA PRO A 18 14.40 9.46 -0.49
C PRO A 18 13.05 8.71 -0.60
N LEU A 19 12.80 7.74 0.28
CA LEU A 19 11.60 6.93 0.33
C LEU A 19 10.56 7.43 1.34
N ALA A 20 10.86 8.46 2.13
CA ALA A 20 9.98 8.95 3.20
C ALA A 20 8.53 9.21 2.72
N LYS A 21 8.38 9.72 1.50
CA LYS A 21 7.08 9.99 0.85
C LYS A 21 6.19 8.76 0.67
N PHE A 22 6.74 7.54 0.63
CA PHE A 22 5.94 6.33 0.49
C PHE A 22 5.15 6.02 1.76
N ARG A 23 5.59 6.51 2.93
CA ARG A 23 4.84 6.40 4.18
C ARG A 23 3.43 6.97 4.03
N ASP A 24 3.29 8.05 3.27
CA ASP A 24 2.01 8.73 3.05
C ASP A 24 1.01 7.91 2.22
N GLN A 25 1.45 6.81 1.60
CA GLN A 25 0.56 5.90 0.86
C GLN A 25 -0.17 4.90 1.76
N PHE A 26 0.14 4.86 3.06
CA PHE A 26 -0.45 3.90 4.01
C PHE A 26 -1.40 4.59 5.00
N ILE A 27 -2.38 3.83 5.48
CA ILE A 27 -3.22 4.24 6.60
C ILE A 27 -2.42 4.10 7.90
N ILE A 28 -2.29 5.21 8.62
CA ILE A 28 -1.65 5.28 9.94
C ILE A 28 -2.71 5.80 10.91
N ALA A 29 -3.49 4.89 11.48
CA ALA A 29 -4.58 5.24 12.39
C ALA A 29 -4.06 5.79 13.73
N ASP A 30 -2.99 5.19 14.23
CA ASP A 30 -2.26 5.64 15.42
C ASP A 30 -0.84 6.09 15.01
N PRO A 31 -0.51 7.38 15.16
CA PRO A 31 0.82 7.91 14.82
C PRO A 31 1.91 7.47 15.80
N ASP A 32 1.57 7.09 17.03
CA ASP A 32 2.52 6.72 18.09
C ASP A 32 2.86 5.22 18.08
N LEU A 33 2.04 4.39 17.41
CA LEU A 33 2.29 2.97 17.25
C LEU A 33 3.49 2.66 16.33
N ILE A 34 4.56 2.13 16.93
CA ILE A 34 5.72 1.57 16.22
C ILE A 34 5.38 0.15 15.74
N TYR A 35 4.95 0.04 14.49
CA TYR A 35 4.50 -1.23 13.91
C TYR A 35 5.65 -1.97 13.20
N LEU A 36 6.21 -2.99 13.87
CA LEU A 36 7.37 -3.77 13.41
C LEU A 36 7.02 -5.19 12.95
N ASP A 37 5.74 -5.52 12.78
CA ASP A 37 5.26 -6.84 12.32
C ASP A 37 4.73 -6.82 10.87
N GLY A 38 5.23 -5.87 10.06
CA GLY A 38 4.84 -5.70 8.67
C GLY A 38 5.23 -6.87 7.75
N ASN A 39 6.14 -7.73 8.20
CA ASN A 39 6.51 -8.99 7.55
C ASN A 39 5.40 -10.05 7.65
N SER A 40 4.54 -9.98 8.66
CA SER A 40 3.39 -10.86 8.83
C SER A 40 2.19 -10.27 8.13
N LEU A 41 1.82 -9.04 8.49
CA LEU A 41 0.72 -8.29 7.86
C LEU A 41 1.15 -6.86 7.55
N GLY A 42 1.18 -6.51 6.27
CA GLY A 42 1.50 -5.14 5.85
C GLY A 42 0.44 -4.13 6.31
N ARG A 43 0.86 -2.88 6.57
CA ARG A 43 -0.08 -1.77 6.76
C ARG A 43 -0.94 -1.61 5.50
N LEU A 44 -2.22 -1.25 5.69
CA LEU A 44 -3.16 -1.04 4.60
C LEU A 44 -2.75 0.15 3.71
N PRO A 45 -2.51 -0.05 2.40
CA PRO A 45 -2.37 1.05 1.47
C PRO A 45 -3.69 1.82 1.32
N LYS A 46 -3.62 3.16 1.26
CA LYS A 46 -4.79 4.04 1.09
C LYS A 46 -5.61 3.70 -0.15
N VAL A 47 -4.93 3.34 -1.25
CA VAL A 47 -5.56 3.00 -2.53
C VAL A 47 -6.41 1.72 -2.47
N THR A 48 -6.15 0.84 -1.51
CA THR A 48 -6.88 -0.42 -1.38
C THR A 48 -8.34 -0.19 -1.00
N VAL A 49 -8.63 0.81 -0.17
CA VAL A 49 -9.99 1.11 0.30
C VAL A 49 -10.95 1.41 -0.86
N PRO A 50 -10.71 2.45 -1.71
CA PRO A 50 -11.62 2.75 -2.81
C PRO A 50 -11.67 1.64 -3.86
N HIS A 51 -10.57 0.92 -4.10
CA HIS A 51 -10.60 -0.23 -5.02
C HIS A 51 -11.50 -1.36 -4.53
N LEU A 52 -11.47 -1.68 -3.23
CA LEU A 52 -12.35 -2.71 -2.67
C LEU A 52 -13.81 -2.25 -2.60
N GLN A 53 -14.06 -0.96 -2.35
CA GLN A 53 -15.41 -0.41 -2.41
C GLN A 53 -15.99 -0.54 -3.82
N ASP A 54 -15.27 -0.11 -4.86
CA ASP A 54 -15.70 -0.27 -6.26
C ASP A 54 -15.90 -1.74 -6.65
N LEU A 55 -14.99 -2.62 -6.23
CA LEU A 55 -15.11 -4.06 -6.47
C LEU A 55 -16.41 -4.62 -5.88
N ILE A 56 -16.72 -4.28 -4.63
CA ILE A 56 -17.87 -4.83 -3.92
C ILE A 56 -19.17 -4.23 -4.44
N GLU A 57 -19.24 -2.90 -4.56
CA GLU A 57 -20.49 -2.18 -4.84
C GLU A 57 -20.85 -2.22 -6.33
N GLU A 58 -19.88 -2.00 -7.21
CA GLU A 58 -20.11 -1.84 -8.64
C GLU A 58 -19.85 -3.14 -9.40
N GLN A 59 -18.62 -3.67 -9.30
CA GLN A 59 -18.20 -4.80 -10.13
C GLN A 59 -18.96 -6.07 -9.74
N TRP A 60 -18.96 -6.43 -8.46
CA TRP A 60 -19.66 -7.61 -7.97
C TRP A 60 -21.13 -7.34 -7.70
N GLY A 61 -21.45 -6.31 -6.89
CA GLY A 61 -22.80 -6.04 -6.43
C GLY A 61 -23.81 -5.78 -7.54
N LYS A 62 -23.41 -5.03 -8.58
CA LYS A 62 -24.28 -4.71 -9.73
C LYS A 62 -23.91 -5.50 -10.99
N GLY A 63 -22.62 -5.68 -11.25
CA GLY A 63 -22.13 -6.33 -12.47
C GLY A 63 -22.29 -7.85 -12.49
N LEU A 64 -22.34 -8.51 -11.32
CA LEU A 64 -22.44 -9.97 -11.20
C LEU A 64 -21.42 -10.68 -12.13
N ILE A 65 -21.85 -11.74 -12.83
CA ILE A 65 -21.00 -12.51 -13.74
C ILE A 65 -20.49 -11.69 -14.94
N GLU A 66 -21.18 -10.61 -15.33
CA GLU A 66 -20.74 -9.76 -16.42
C GLU A 66 -19.46 -8.98 -16.09
N GLY A 67 -19.17 -8.78 -14.80
CA GLY A 67 -17.94 -8.14 -14.33
C GLY A 67 -16.68 -8.88 -14.84
N TRP A 68 -16.79 -10.18 -15.12
CA TRP A 68 -15.69 -10.98 -15.66
C TRP A 68 -15.18 -10.47 -17.01
N ASN A 69 -16.09 -10.03 -17.87
CA ASN A 69 -15.79 -9.51 -19.21
C ASN A 69 -15.49 -8.00 -19.20
N LYS A 70 -15.45 -7.38 -18.02
CA LYS A 70 -15.19 -5.93 -17.86
C LYS A 70 -13.80 -5.70 -17.28
N GLY A 71 -12.78 -6.35 -17.83
CA GLY A 71 -11.38 -6.09 -17.49
C GLY A 71 -10.70 -7.18 -16.66
N TRP A 72 -11.44 -8.11 -16.06
CA TRP A 72 -10.87 -9.23 -15.29
C TRP A 72 -10.22 -10.26 -16.21
N PHE A 73 -10.89 -10.64 -17.29
CA PHE A 73 -10.36 -11.57 -18.28
C PHE A 73 -9.08 -11.05 -18.96
N GLU A 74 -9.01 -9.75 -19.23
CA GLU A 74 -7.87 -9.10 -19.89
C GLU A 74 -6.71 -8.78 -18.92
N MET A 75 -6.94 -8.90 -17.62
CA MET A 75 -5.99 -8.48 -16.59
C MET A 75 -4.65 -9.21 -16.66
N PRO A 76 -4.60 -10.56 -16.81
CA PRO A 76 -3.33 -11.28 -16.90
C PRO A 76 -2.49 -10.82 -18.10
N THR A 77 -3.10 -10.62 -19.27
CA THR A 77 -2.41 -10.15 -20.48
C THR A 77 -1.86 -8.74 -20.30
N ARG A 78 -2.66 -7.83 -19.73
CA ARG A 78 -2.26 -6.45 -19.47
C ARG A 78 -1.10 -6.36 -18.47
N LEU A 79 -1.15 -7.18 -17.43
CA LEU A 79 -0.08 -7.25 -16.42
C LEU A 79 1.20 -7.84 -17.03
N GLY A 80 1.07 -8.92 -17.81
CA GLY A 80 2.20 -9.54 -18.49
C GLY A 80 2.92 -8.60 -19.44
N ALA A 81 2.22 -7.67 -20.10
CA ALA A 81 2.83 -6.68 -20.99
C ALA A 81 3.64 -5.57 -20.26
N ARG A 82 3.55 -5.49 -18.93
CA ARG A 82 4.26 -4.48 -18.11
C ARG A 82 5.50 -5.00 -17.41
N ILE A 83 5.76 -6.30 -17.49
CA ILE A 83 6.90 -7.00 -16.90
C ILE A 83 7.86 -7.38 -18.03
#